data_AF-A0A8B6GQK0-F1
#
_entry.id   AF-A0A8B6GQK0-F1
#
_cell.length_a   1.000
_cell.length_b   1.000
_cell.length_c   1.000
_cell.angle_alpha   90.00
_cell.angle_beta   90.00
_cell.angle_gamma   90.00
#
_symmetry.space_group_name_H-M   'P 1'
#
loop_
_entity.id
_entity.type
_entity.pdbx_description
1 polymer ?
#
loop_
_entity_poly.entity_id
_entity_poly.type
_entity_poly.pdbx_seq_one_letter_code
_entity_poly.pdbx_strand_id
1 'polypeptide(L)'
;MTENGSTNGSDSGSPLTKEEVDAIHETWALVWSDKKNNGIEFFVKFFTHFPEAQDKFKDFKGLSIEEVRAHKKLRAHALSVFYAIKSYIDHLDDLETLTELIRKNARNHVDRKVGGKEVKWLVPPFVELLEEKTNGKVTELHKTAWTKVFDVIASISDEEIEKAK
;
A
#
# COMPACT_ATOMS: atom_id res chain seq x y z
N MET A 1 10.80 50.64 -1.09
CA MET A 1 11.53 49.36 -1.18
C MET A 1 10.49 48.27 -1.06
N THR A 2 9.95 47.86 -2.19
CA THR A 2 8.83 46.91 -2.32
C THR A 2 9.37 45.49 -2.54
N GLU A 3 8.85 44.58 -1.73
CA GLU A 3 8.39 43.21 -2.03
C GLU A 3 9.35 42.11 -2.51
N ASN A 4 9.39 41.06 -1.67
CA ASN A 4 9.10 39.65 -1.95
C ASN A 4 9.65 38.96 -3.20
N GLY A 5 10.29 37.81 -2.94
CA GLY A 5 10.48 36.77 -3.94
C GLY A 5 11.23 35.56 -3.41
N SER A 6 10.79 34.95 -2.30
CA SER A 6 11.18 33.56 -2.01
C SER A 6 10.49 32.68 -3.06
N THR A 7 11.29 32.25 -4.03
CA THR A 7 10.85 31.47 -5.17
C THR A 7 10.33 30.10 -4.75
N ASN A 8 9.12 29.82 -5.22
CA ASN A 8 8.43 28.54 -5.30
C ASN A 8 9.37 27.34 -5.51
N GLY A 9 9.24 26.33 -4.66
CA GLY A 9 9.64 24.96 -4.96
C GLY A 9 8.47 24.18 -5.57
N SER A 10 8.36 24.18 -6.89
CA SER A 10 7.70 23.15 -7.71
C SER A 10 8.57 23.03 -8.98
N ASP A 11 8.76 21.91 -9.67
CA ASP A 11 8.07 20.64 -9.75
C ASP A 11 9.12 19.58 -10.11
N SER A 12 9.43 18.66 -9.20
CA SER A 12 9.77 17.30 -9.65
C SER A 12 8.42 16.63 -9.90
N GLY A 13 8.17 16.05 -11.08
CA GLY A 13 6.90 15.39 -11.44
C GLY A 13 6.46 14.20 -10.57
N SER A 14 6.90 14.14 -9.31
CA SER A 14 6.48 13.24 -8.26
C SER A 14 5.04 13.53 -7.83
N PRO A 15 4.21 12.50 -7.64
CA PRO A 15 2.85 12.64 -7.09
C PRO A 15 2.84 13.03 -5.60
N LEU A 16 4.01 13.02 -4.94
CA LEU A 16 4.17 13.23 -3.50
C LEU A 16 5.10 14.42 -3.22
N THR A 17 4.75 15.24 -2.23
CA THR A 17 5.66 16.28 -1.71
C THR A 17 6.75 15.67 -0.82
N LYS A 18 7.79 16.45 -0.51
CA LYS A 18 8.83 16.00 0.41
C LYS A 18 8.27 15.64 1.79
N GLU A 19 7.35 16.46 2.30
CA GLU A 19 6.70 16.25 3.61
C GLU A 19 5.87 14.96 3.61
N GLU A 20 5.23 14.63 2.48
CA GLU A 20 4.47 13.37 2.32
C GLU A 20 5.40 12.16 2.29
N VAL A 21 6.53 12.25 1.59
CA VAL A 21 7.56 11.20 1.56
C VAL A 21 8.14 10.97 2.96
N ASP A 22 8.49 12.04 3.67
CA ASP A 22 9.02 11.95 5.04
C ASP A 22 7.99 11.29 5.99
N ALA A 23 6.70 11.65 5.88
CA ALA A 23 5.61 11.04 6.64
C ALA A 23 5.42 9.54 6.35
N ILE A 24 5.58 9.12 5.07
CA ILE A 24 5.54 7.71 4.68
C ILE A 24 6.70 6.95 5.33
N HIS A 25 7.92 7.46 5.25
CA HIS A 25 9.09 6.80 5.84
C HIS A 25 8.98 6.67 7.37
N GLU A 26 8.55 7.73 8.06
CA GLU A 26 8.35 7.73 9.52
C GLU A 26 7.41 6.59 9.94
N THR A 27 6.24 6.53 9.31
CA THR A 27 5.19 5.58 9.71
C THR A 27 5.46 4.17 9.20
N TRP A 28 6.08 4.01 8.02
CA TRP A 28 6.48 2.70 7.51
C TRP A 28 7.52 2.04 8.40
N ALA A 29 8.48 2.79 8.95
CA ALA A 29 9.51 2.24 9.83
C ALA A 29 8.89 1.50 11.05
N LEU A 30 7.82 2.05 11.61
CA LEU A 30 7.07 1.45 12.72
C LEU A 30 6.38 0.15 12.29
N VAL A 31 5.70 0.15 11.15
CA VAL A 31 5.07 -1.06 10.59
C VAL A 31 6.11 -2.12 10.23
N TRP A 32 7.24 -1.71 9.67
CA TRP A 32 8.32 -2.60 9.21
C TRP A 32 9.06 -3.31 10.33
N SER A 33 9.17 -2.66 11.50
CA SER A 33 9.89 -3.18 12.67
C SER A 33 9.42 -4.59 13.07
N ASP A 34 8.11 -4.83 13.04
CA ASP A 34 7.50 -6.15 13.20
C ASP A 34 6.68 -6.58 11.96
N LYS A 35 7.28 -6.43 10.78
CA LYS A 35 6.65 -6.76 9.48
C LYS A 35 5.97 -8.13 9.41
N LYS A 36 6.48 -9.14 10.15
CA LYS A 36 5.91 -10.49 10.11
C LYS A 36 4.52 -10.52 10.77
N ASN A 37 4.40 -9.97 11.97
CA ASN A 37 3.11 -9.93 12.66
C ASN A 37 2.22 -8.83 12.08
N ASN A 38 2.77 -7.64 11.81
CA ASN A 38 2.01 -6.54 11.23
C ASN A 38 1.44 -6.87 9.85
N GLY A 39 2.16 -7.67 9.03
CA GLY A 39 1.62 -8.15 7.76
C GLY A 39 0.45 -9.12 7.93
N ILE A 40 0.48 -9.99 8.94
CA ILE A 40 -0.63 -10.89 9.24
C ILE A 40 -1.84 -10.07 9.71
N GLU A 41 -1.62 -9.13 10.64
CA GLU A 41 -2.66 -8.25 11.16
C GLU A 41 -3.27 -7.37 10.06
N PHE A 42 -2.46 -6.86 9.15
CA PHE A 42 -2.92 -6.15 7.96
C PHE A 42 -3.93 -6.98 7.16
N PHE A 43 -3.58 -8.23 6.84
CA PHE A 43 -4.46 -9.10 6.04
C PHE A 43 -5.70 -9.56 6.81
N VAL A 44 -5.60 -9.77 8.12
CA VAL A 44 -6.76 -10.04 8.98
C VAL A 44 -7.74 -8.87 8.93
N LYS A 45 -7.26 -7.64 9.08
CA LYS A 45 -8.09 -6.44 8.94
C LYS A 45 -8.67 -6.36 7.54
N PHE A 46 -7.85 -6.56 6.51
CA PHE A 46 -8.29 -6.53 5.12
C PHE A 46 -9.44 -7.50 4.83
N PHE A 47 -9.34 -8.76 5.25
CA PHE A 47 -10.40 -9.74 5.07
C PHE A 47 -11.62 -9.51 5.97
N THR A 48 -11.45 -8.82 7.11
CA THR A 48 -12.57 -8.41 7.96
C THR A 48 -13.36 -7.27 7.31
N HIS A 49 -12.67 -6.29 6.70
CA HIS A 49 -13.31 -5.18 5.99
C HIS A 49 -13.91 -5.63 4.65
N PHE A 50 -13.24 -6.54 3.94
CA PHE A 50 -13.61 -6.99 2.60
C PHE A 50 -13.61 -8.53 2.51
N PRO A 51 -14.64 -9.21 3.04
CA PRO A 51 -14.74 -10.68 2.96
C PRO A 51 -14.68 -11.22 1.53
N GLU A 52 -15.18 -10.45 0.55
CA GLU A 52 -15.11 -10.79 -0.87
C GLU A 52 -13.67 -10.86 -1.39
N ALA A 53 -12.73 -10.16 -0.75
CA ALA A 53 -11.31 -10.26 -1.09
C ALA A 53 -10.74 -11.60 -0.62
N GLN A 54 -11.15 -12.09 0.56
CA GLN A 54 -10.73 -13.41 1.06
C GLN A 54 -11.12 -14.53 0.08
N ASP A 55 -12.32 -14.44 -0.50
CA ASP A 55 -12.82 -15.42 -1.47
C ASP A 55 -11.99 -15.53 -2.75
N LYS A 56 -11.21 -14.48 -3.10
CA LYS A 56 -10.27 -14.53 -4.23
C LYS A 56 -9.03 -15.38 -3.92
N PHE A 57 -8.73 -15.63 -2.64
CA PHE A 57 -7.65 -16.51 -2.20
C PHE A 57 -8.17 -17.94 -2.01
N LYS A 58 -7.89 -18.83 -2.97
CA LYS A 58 -8.33 -20.25 -2.93
C LYS A 58 -7.99 -20.97 -1.63
N ASP A 59 -6.86 -20.61 -1.01
CA ASP A 59 -6.40 -21.22 0.25
C ASP A 59 -7.12 -20.69 1.50
N PHE A 60 -7.82 -19.56 1.40
CA PHE A 60 -8.48 -18.88 2.52
C PHE A 60 -10.00 -18.87 2.39
N LYS A 61 -10.53 -19.13 1.20
CA LYS A 61 -11.95 -19.16 0.93
C LYS A 61 -12.69 -20.12 1.88
N GLY A 62 -13.70 -19.61 2.57
CA GLY A 62 -14.52 -20.38 3.51
C GLY A 62 -13.91 -20.67 4.88
N LEU A 63 -12.67 -20.22 5.14
CA LEU A 63 -12.04 -20.32 6.46
C LEU A 63 -12.47 -19.15 7.36
N SER A 64 -12.49 -19.37 8.68
CA SER A 64 -12.66 -18.29 9.65
C SER A 64 -11.42 -17.37 9.66
N ILE A 65 -11.58 -16.15 10.19
CA ILE A 65 -10.46 -15.21 10.33
C ILE A 65 -9.35 -15.78 11.22
N GLU A 66 -9.68 -16.53 12.28
CA GLU A 66 -8.69 -17.19 13.13
C GLU A 66 -7.93 -18.29 12.38
N GLU A 67 -8.62 -19.08 11.57
CA GLU A 67 -8.00 -20.11 10.72
C GLU A 67 -7.06 -19.48 9.68
N VAL A 68 -7.49 -18.39 9.03
CA VAL A 68 -6.68 -17.62 8.09
C VAL A 68 -5.45 -17.03 8.78
N ARG A 69 -5.60 -16.40 9.95
CA ARG A 69 -4.50 -15.84 10.76
C ARG A 69 -3.46 -16.91 11.09
N ALA A 70 -3.89 -18.12 11.42
CA ALA A 70 -3.01 -19.24 11.73
C ALA A 70 -2.38 -19.89 10.48
N HIS A 71 -2.84 -19.56 9.27
CA HIS A 71 -2.45 -20.25 8.05
C HIS A 71 -1.03 -19.90 7.56
N LYS A 72 -0.18 -20.90 7.31
CA LYS A 72 1.22 -20.69 6.88
C LYS A 72 1.38 -19.92 5.57
N LYS A 73 0.45 -20.11 4.62
CA LYS A 73 0.47 -19.37 3.36
C LYS A 73 0.14 -17.89 3.53
N LEU A 74 -0.68 -17.53 4.54
CA LEU A 74 -0.92 -16.13 4.85
C LEU A 74 0.38 -15.48 5.31
N ARG A 75 1.13 -16.10 6.21
CA ARG A 75 2.41 -15.56 6.69
C ARG A 75 3.39 -15.25 5.56
N ALA A 76 3.51 -16.18 4.61
CA ALA A 76 4.36 -15.99 3.44
C ALA A 76 3.86 -14.86 2.54
N HIS A 77 2.56 -14.85 2.21
CA HIS A 77 1.97 -13.84 1.33
C HIS A 77 2.02 -12.43 1.94
N ALA A 78 1.65 -12.30 3.21
CA ALA A 78 1.72 -11.05 3.96
C ALA A 78 3.12 -10.44 3.93
N LEU A 79 4.14 -11.28 4.17
CA LEU A 79 5.53 -10.84 4.11
C LEU A 79 5.93 -10.41 2.68
N SER A 80 5.53 -11.15 1.66
CA SER A 80 5.78 -10.79 0.26
C SER A 80 5.17 -9.44 -0.12
N VAL A 81 3.94 -9.15 0.33
CA VAL A 81 3.28 -7.86 0.09
C VAL A 81 4.03 -6.72 0.79
N PHE A 82 4.45 -6.92 2.04
CA PHE A 82 5.22 -5.90 2.76
C PHE A 82 6.57 -5.63 2.09
N TYR A 83 7.26 -6.66 1.59
CA TYR A 83 8.48 -6.43 0.80
C TYR A 83 8.21 -5.66 -0.51
N ALA A 84 7.09 -5.92 -1.18
CA ALA A 84 6.70 -5.15 -2.37
C ALA A 84 6.46 -3.67 -2.02
N ILE A 85 5.67 -3.41 -0.97
CA ILE A 85 5.41 -2.05 -0.47
C ILE A 85 6.72 -1.35 -0.07
N LYS A 86 7.62 -2.04 0.64
CA LYS A 86 8.95 -1.49 0.95
C LYS A 86 9.71 -1.11 -0.31
N SER A 87 9.71 -1.98 -1.32
CA SER A 87 10.38 -1.69 -2.59
C SER A 87 9.81 -0.45 -3.27
N TYR A 88 8.51 -0.18 -3.13
CA TYR A 88 7.91 1.05 -3.67
C TYR A 88 8.34 2.28 -2.87
N ILE A 89 8.35 2.18 -1.54
CA ILE A 89 8.76 3.26 -0.64
C ILE A 89 10.23 3.65 -0.83
N ASP A 90 11.09 2.66 -1.08
CA ASP A 90 12.51 2.88 -1.33
C ASP A 90 12.79 3.62 -2.66
N HIS A 91 11.79 3.79 -3.54
CA HIS A 91 11.94 4.39 -4.87
C HIS A 91 10.91 5.51 -5.13
N LEU A 92 10.40 6.18 -4.09
CA LEU A 92 9.46 7.29 -4.27
C LEU A 92 10.05 8.49 -5.01
N ASP A 93 11.38 8.58 -5.09
CA ASP A 93 12.16 9.58 -5.83
C ASP A 93 12.56 9.12 -7.25
N ASP A 94 12.43 7.83 -7.57
CA ASP A 94 12.68 7.24 -8.89
C ASP A 94 11.38 6.68 -9.49
N LEU A 95 10.60 7.56 -10.10
CA LEU A 95 9.28 7.25 -10.64
C LEU A 95 9.31 6.21 -11.76
N GLU A 96 10.38 6.17 -12.56
CA GLU A 96 10.51 5.19 -13.65
C GLU A 96 10.66 3.78 -13.06
N THR A 97 11.57 3.61 -12.10
CA THR A 97 11.76 2.33 -11.42
C THR A 97 10.53 1.94 -10.60
N LEU A 98 9.94 2.88 -9.86
CA LEU A 98 8.69 2.66 -9.11
C LEU A 98 7.58 2.13 -10.02
N THR A 99 7.39 2.76 -11.17
CA THR A 99 6.36 2.37 -12.14
C THR A 99 6.58 0.95 -12.63
N GLU A 100 7.81 0.58 -13.01
CA GLU A 100 8.10 -0.77 -13.50
C GLU A 100 7.98 -1.84 -12.41
N LEU A 101 8.34 -1.52 -11.16
CA LEU A 101 8.13 -2.40 -10.00
C LEU A 101 6.63 -2.66 -9.77
N ILE A 102 5.81 -1.61 -9.80
CA ILE A 102 4.35 -1.74 -9.65
C ILE A 102 3.76 -2.54 -10.81
N ARG A 103 4.12 -2.24 -12.06
CA ARG A 103 3.66 -2.99 -13.25
C ARG A 103 3.99 -4.47 -13.15
N LYS A 104 5.23 -4.80 -12.77
CA LYS A 104 5.63 -6.20 -12.55
C LYS A 104 4.74 -6.90 -11.54
N ASN A 105 4.37 -6.22 -10.45
CA ASN A 105 3.46 -6.77 -9.45
C ASN A 105 2.03 -6.88 -10.00
N ALA A 106 1.51 -5.84 -10.64
CA ALA A 106 0.17 -5.78 -11.21
C ALA A 106 -0.08 -6.88 -12.25
N ARG A 107 0.89 -7.19 -13.11
CA ARG A 107 0.77 -8.31 -14.07
C ARG A 107 0.52 -9.66 -13.40
N ASN A 108 1.10 -9.90 -12.22
CA ASN A 108 0.82 -11.12 -11.46
C ASN A 108 -0.62 -11.16 -10.90
N HIS A 109 -1.34 -10.04 -10.92
CA HIS A 109 -2.68 -9.89 -10.36
C HIS A 109 -3.78 -9.87 -11.43
N VAL A 110 -3.43 -9.70 -12.70
CA VAL A 110 -4.35 -9.65 -13.85
C VAL A 110 -5.27 -10.88 -13.92
N ASP A 111 -4.72 -12.10 -13.88
CA ASP A 111 -5.51 -13.35 -13.95
C ASP A 111 -6.53 -13.48 -12.81
N ARG A 112 -6.26 -12.80 -11.69
CA ARG A 112 -7.10 -12.79 -10.48
C ARG A 112 -8.11 -11.64 -10.49
N LYS A 113 -8.12 -10.81 -11.54
CA LYS A 113 -8.98 -9.64 -11.70
C LYS A 113 -8.89 -8.73 -10.47
N VAL A 114 -7.66 -8.37 -10.11
CA VAL A 114 -7.34 -7.46 -9.01
C VAL A 114 -6.78 -6.18 -9.64
N GLY A 115 -7.63 -5.17 -9.74
CA GLY A 115 -7.33 -3.86 -10.34
C GLY A 115 -7.27 -2.76 -9.31
N GLY A 116 -7.37 -1.51 -9.78
CA GLY A 116 -7.32 -0.33 -8.94
C GLY A 116 -8.40 -0.30 -7.87
N LYS A 117 -9.60 -0.81 -8.18
CA LYS A 117 -10.68 -0.96 -7.18
C LYS A 117 -10.24 -1.82 -5.99
N GLU A 118 -9.72 -3.02 -6.24
CA GLU A 118 -9.25 -3.91 -5.17
C GLU A 118 -8.01 -3.38 -4.47
N VAL A 119 -7.10 -2.69 -5.17
CA VAL A 119 -5.94 -2.03 -4.55
C VAL A 119 -6.40 -0.96 -3.55
N LYS A 120 -7.42 -0.17 -3.88
CA LYS A 120 -7.95 0.86 -2.96
C LYS A 120 -8.59 0.28 -1.71
N TRP A 121 -9.05 -0.98 -1.73
CA TRP A 121 -9.51 -1.67 -0.53
C TRP A 121 -8.39 -1.92 0.49
N LEU A 122 -7.12 -1.82 0.10
CA LEU A 122 -6.00 -1.93 1.02
C LEU A 122 -5.89 -0.69 1.93
N VAL A 123 -6.43 0.47 1.52
CA VAL A 123 -6.23 1.74 2.25
C VAL A 123 -6.84 1.73 3.65
N PRO A 124 -8.14 1.42 3.86
CA PRO A 124 -8.73 1.43 5.21
C PRO A 124 -8.02 0.51 6.23
N PRO A 125 -7.78 -0.79 5.94
CA PRO A 125 -7.10 -1.66 6.90
C PRO A 125 -5.63 -1.28 7.12
N PHE A 126 -4.99 -0.66 6.12
CA PHE A 126 -3.63 -0.15 6.28
C PHE A 126 -3.60 1.06 7.21
N VAL A 127 -4.52 2.03 7.05
CA VAL A 127 -4.63 3.19 7.93
C VAL A 127 -4.96 2.75 9.36
N GLU A 128 -5.87 1.80 9.55
CA GLU A 128 -6.18 1.25 10.87
C GLU A 128 -4.95 0.60 11.52
N LEU A 129 -4.16 -0.16 10.76
CA LEU A 129 -2.89 -0.70 11.25
C LEU A 129 -1.92 0.42 11.64
N LEU A 130 -1.79 1.48 10.84
CA LEU A 130 -0.92 2.62 11.17
C LEU A 130 -1.36 3.30 12.46
N GLU A 131 -2.65 3.53 12.65
CA GLU A 131 -3.21 4.13 13.86
C GLU A 131 -2.86 3.28 15.09
N GLU A 132 -2.96 1.95 15.00
CA GLU A 132 -2.56 1.06 16.08
C GLU A 132 -1.06 1.11 16.38
N LYS A 133 -0.20 1.12 15.34
CA LYS A 133 1.27 1.06 15.53
C LYS A 133 1.90 2.40 15.92
N THR A 134 1.19 3.49 15.69
CA THR A 134 1.63 4.84 16.07
C THR A 134 1.01 5.30 17.39
N ASN A 135 0.24 4.44 18.06
CA ASN A 135 -0.59 4.79 19.23
C ASN A 135 -1.50 6.00 18.95
N GLY A 136 -2.15 6.02 17.79
CA GLY A 136 -3.09 7.05 17.38
C GLY A 136 -2.46 8.38 16.94
N LYS A 137 -1.14 8.40 16.67
CA LYS A 137 -0.43 9.61 16.23
C LYS A 137 -0.45 9.82 14.71
N VAL A 138 -1.12 8.95 13.95
CA VAL A 138 -1.39 9.17 12.52
C VAL A 138 -2.18 10.47 12.36
N THR A 139 -1.57 11.43 11.67
CA THR A 139 -2.22 12.69 11.26
C THR A 139 -2.86 12.57 9.87
N GLU A 140 -3.66 13.56 9.48
CA GLU A 140 -4.24 13.63 8.14
C GLU A 140 -3.18 13.68 7.02
N LEU A 141 -1.99 14.25 7.30
CA LEU A 141 -0.87 14.22 6.36
C LEU A 141 -0.45 12.77 6.05
N HIS A 142 -0.30 11.94 7.09
CA HIS A 142 0.06 10.53 6.93
C HIS A 142 -0.98 9.78 6.11
N LYS A 143 -2.27 9.94 6.45
CA LYS A 143 -3.38 9.28 5.72
C LYS A 143 -3.40 9.68 4.25
N THR A 144 -3.25 10.98 3.99
CA THR A 144 -3.22 11.53 2.62
C THR A 144 -2.04 10.99 1.84
N ALA A 145 -0.83 11.00 2.42
CA ALA A 145 0.37 10.50 1.77
C ALA A 145 0.26 9.02 1.40
N TRP A 146 -0.21 8.17 2.32
CA TRP A 146 -0.43 6.75 2.03
C TRP A 146 -1.53 6.53 1.00
N THR A 147 -2.62 7.30 1.05
CA THR A 147 -3.69 7.21 0.05
C THR A 147 -3.14 7.50 -1.35
N LYS A 148 -2.31 8.54 -1.50
CA LYS A 148 -1.65 8.85 -2.78
C LYS A 148 -0.77 7.71 -3.29
N VAL A 149 0.01 7.06 -2.43
CA VAL A 149 0.81 5.88 -2.81
C VAL A 149 -0.10 4.77 -3.36
N PHE A 150 -1.19 4.44 -2.65
CA PHE A 150 -2.14 3.42 -3.11
C PHE A 150 -2.90 3.84 -4.38
N ASP A 151 -3.17 5.13 -4.57
CA ASP A 151 -3.78 5.66 -5.80
C ASP A 151 -2.85 5.48 -7.02
N VAL A 152 -1.54 5.73 -6.87
CA VAL A 152 -0.55 5.46 -7.92
C VAL A 152 -0.52 3.97 -8.26
N ILE A 153 -0.48 3.10 -7.24
CA ILE A 153 -0.51 1.64 -7.43
C ILE A 153 -1.81 1.21 -8.15
N ALA A 154 -2.95 1.79 -7.74
CA ALA A 154 -4.25 1.49 -8.30
C ALA A 154 -4.33 1.87 -9.79
N SER A 155 -3.88 3.08 -10.14
CA SER A 155 -3.85 3.56 -11.53
C SER A 155 -3.05 2.64 -12.43
N ILE A 156 -1.84 2.26 -12.02
CA ILE A 156 -0.97 1.37 -12.79
C ILE A 156 -1.57 -0.04 -12.87
N SER A 157 -2.25 -0.51 -11.81
CA SER A 157 -2.91 -1.81 -11.82
C SER A 157 -4.08 -1.87 -12.82
N ASP A 158 -4.85 -0.78 -12.95
CA ASP A 158 -5.89 -0.66 -13.95
C ASP A 158 -5.32 -0.66 -15.38
N GLU A 159 -4.21 0.05 -15.62
CA GLU A 159 -3.52 0.01 -16.92
C GLU A 159 -3.15 -1.42 -17.35
N GLU A 160 -2.58 -2.22 -16.43
CA GLU A 160 -2.17 -3.58 -16.75
C GLU A 160 -3.38 -4.53 -16.93
N ILE A 161 -4.48 -4.30 -16.22
CA ILE A 161 -5.74 -5.03 -16.48
C ILE A 161 -6.31 -4.68 -17.85
N GLU A 162 -6.30 -3.40 -18.23
CA GLU A 162 -6.84 -2.96 -19.52
C GLU A 162 -6.04 -3.48 -20.70
N LYS A 163 -4.71 -3.52 -20.60
CA LYS A 163 -3.82 -4.08 -21.63
C LYS A 163 -4.01 -5.58 -21.85
N ALA A 164 -4.56 -6.29 -20.86
CA ALA A 164 -4.76 -7.75 -20.92
C ALA A 164 -6.15 -8.16 -21.43
N LYS A 165 -7.04 -7.19 -21.71
CA LYS A 165 -8.35 -7.43 -22.34
C LYS A 165 -8.21 -7.58 -23.85
#